data_AF-A0A4V1T7K5-F1
#
_entry.id   AF-A0A4V1T7K5-F1
#
_cell.length_a   1.000
_cell.length_b   1.000
_cell.length_c   1.000
_cell.angle_alpha   90.00
_cell.angle_beta   90.00
_cell.angle_gamma   90.00
#
_symmetry.space_group_name_H-M   'P 1'
#
loop_
_entity.id
_entity.type
_entity.pdbx_description
1 polymer ?
#
loop_
_entity_poly.entity_id
_entity_poly.type
_entity_poly.pdbx_seq_one_letter_code
_entity_poly.pdbx_strand_id
1 'polypeptide(L)' 'VELIRCRRLIKGYSDTHVRGYAKFDRVLAATAKIATRDDAADWCRRLREAALQDEEGKALDGAIRTIDSFA' A
#
# COMPACT_ATOMS: atom_id res chain seq x y z
N VAL A 1 -13.98 -10.33 12.60
CA VAL A 1 -14.72 -9.07 12.92
C VAL A 1 -14.01 -7.80 12.40
N GLU A 2 -12.93 -7.90 11.61
CA GLU A 2 -12.13 -6.71 11.22
C GLU A 2 -12.38 -6.17 9.78
N LEU A 3 -12.94 -6.96 8.86
CA LEU A 3 -13.17 -6.57 7.45
C LEU A 3 -14.11 -5.35 7.26
N ILE A 4 -14.95 -5.03 8.24
CA ILE A 4 -15.94 -3.93 8.15
C ILE A 4 -15.29 -2.55 8.38
N ARG A 5 -14.15 -2.46 9.09
CA ARG A 5 -13.43 -1.17 9.25
C ARG A 5 -12.64 -0.77 7.99
N CYS A 6 -12.22 -1.74 7.18
CA CYS A 6 -11.45 -1.49 5.95
C CYS A 6 -12.28 -0.81 4.85
N ARG A 7 -13.61 -0.91 4.88
CA ARG A 7 -14.49 -0.22 3.91
C ARG A 7 -14.45 1.30 4.03
N ARG A 8 -13.98 1.85 5.16
CA ARG A 8 -13.81 3.30 5.37
C ARG A 8 -12.49 3.85 4.82
N LEU A 9 -11.46 3.02 4.70
CA LEU A 9 -10.15 3.42 4.15
C LEU A 9 -10.23 3.73 2.65
N ILE A 10 -11.11 3.04 1.92
CA ILE A 10 -11.28 3.16 0.46
C ILE A 10 -11.95 4.49 0.06
N LYS A 11 -12.73 5.14 0.96
CA LYS A 11 -13.52 6.34 0.62
C LYS A 11 -12.75 7.67 0.69
N GLY A 12 -11.58 7.70 1.35
CA GLY A 12 -10.90 8.96 1.69
C GLY A 12 -9.85 9.47 0.71
N TYR A 13 -9.45 8.71 -0.31
CA TYR A 13 -8.16 8.94 -1.00
C TYR A 13 -8.27 9.28 -2.49
N SER A 14 -9.45 9.68 -2.96
CA SER A 14 -9.73 9.87 -4.40
C SER A 14 -9.28 11.20 -5.01
N ASP A 15 -8.52 12.07 -4.32
CA ASP A 15 -8.24 13.39 -4.88
C ASP A 15 -6.74 13.71 -5.06
N THR A 16 -6.39 13.96 -6.33
CA THR A 16 -5.16 14.54 -6.90
C THR A 16 -3.91 13.67 -7.13
N HIS A 17 -3.47 13.71 -8.39
CA HIS A 17 -2.22 13.23 -9.01
C HIS A 17 -2.28 11.88 -9.73
N VAL A 18 -2.60 11.92 -11.02
CA VAL A 18 -2.57 10.78 -11.97
C VAL A 18 -1.25 9.98 -11.95
N ARG A 19 -0.11 10.61 -11.58
CA ARG A 19 1.17 9.91 -11.37
C ARG A 19 1.32 9.29 -9.96
N GLY A 20 0.73 9.93 -8.94
CA GLY A 20 0.62 9.36 -7.61
C GLY A 20 -0.28 8.13 -7.61
N TYR A 21 -1.40 8.19 -8.35
CA TYR A 21 -2.38 7.11 -8.46
C TYR A 21 -1.77 5.76 -8.84
N ALA A 22 -0.86 5.72 -9.82
CA ALA A 22 -0.20 4.48 -10.20
C ALA A 22 0.66 3.88 -9.06
N LYS A 23 1.30 4.71 -8.24
CA LYS A 23 2.04 4.25 -7.05
C LYS A 23 1.08 3.81 -5.94
N PHE A 24 0.00 4.56 -5.73
CA PHE A 24 -1.03 4.23 -4.75
C PHE A 24 -1.74 2.90 -5.07
N ASP A 25 -2.07 2.63 -6.32
CA ASP A 25 -2.66 1.36 -6.75
C ASP A 25 -1.71 0.19 -6.46
N ARG A 26 -0.40 0.38 -6.65
CA ARG A 26 0.61 -0.63 -6.33
C ARG A 26 0.73 -0.88 -4.82
N VAL A 27 0.64 0.19 -4.00
CA VAL A 27 0.59 0.07 -2.53
C VAL A 27 -0.66 -0.71 -2.10
N LEU A 28 -1.82 -0.40 -2.67
CA LEU A 28 -3.08 -1.10 -2.40
C LEU A 28 -3.02 -2.57 -2.81
N ALA A 29 -2.53 -2.86 -4.01
CA ALA A 29 -2.38 -4.23 -4.51
C ALA A 29 -1.44 -5.06 -3.63
N ALA A 30 -0.29 -4.50 -3.22
CA ALA A 30 0.65 -5.18 -2.33
C ALA A 30 0.05 -5.38 -0.91
N THR A 31 -0.65 -4.38 -0.39
CA THR A 31 -1.34 -4.50 0.92
C THR A 31 -2.44 -5.56 0.88
N ALA A 32 -3.17 -5.68 -0.24
CA ALA A 32 -4.20 -6.69 -0.42
C ALA A 32 -3.64 -8.12 -0.34
N LYS A 33 -2.41 -8.36 -0.82
CA LYS A 33 -1.75 -9.68 -0.74
C LYS A 33 -1.54 -10.15 0.70
N ILE A 34 -1.24 -9.22 1.60
CA ILE A 34 -0.95 -9.50 3.02
C ILE A 34 -2.13 -9.19 3.94
N ALA A 35 -3.32 -8.89 3.39
CA ALA A 35 -4.47 -8.43 4.17
C ALA A 35 -4.98 -9.43 5.22
N THR A 36 -4.59 -10.70 5.12
CA THR A 36 -4.92 -11.77 6.08
C THR A 36 -3.95 -11.85 7.26
N ARG A 37 -2.88 -11.04 7.25
CA ARG A 37 -1.84 -11.02 8.29
C ARG A 37 -2.08 -9.90 9.29
N ASP A 38 -1.70 -10.13 10.54
CA ASP A 38 -1.83 -9.14 11.61
C ASP A 38 -0.89 -7.92 11.42
N ASP A 39 0.20 -8.08 10.66
CA ASP A 39 1.18 -7.02 10.36
C ASP A 39 0.84 -6.22 9.08
N ALA A 40 -0.30 -6.48 8.44
CA ALA A 40 -0.69 -5.84 7.17
C ALA A 40 -0.76 -4.30 7.27
N ALA A 41 -1.25 -3.80 8.41
CA ALA A 41 -1.36 -2.36 8.65
C ALA A 41 0.01 -1.67 8.70
N ASP A 42 1.00 -2.32 9.32
CA ASP A 42 2.37 -1.82 9.42
C ASP A 42 3.07 -1.82 8.07
N TRP A 43 2.88 -2.88 7.28
CA TRP A 43 3.38 -2.94 5.91
C TRP A 43 2.72 -1.90 5.01
N CYS A 44 1.42 -1.68 5.14
CA CYS A 44 0.72 -0.62 4.40
C CYS A 44 1.29 0.77 4.72
N ARG A 45 1.64 1.02 6.00
CA ARG A 45 2.31 2.27 6.40
C ARG A 45 3.68 2.42 5.75
N ARG A 46 4.50 1.36 5.80
CA ARG A 46 5.84 1.34 5.18
C ARG A 46 5.78 1.56 3.66
N LEU A 47 4.83 0.93 2.98
CA LEU A 47 4.62 1.11 1.54
C LEU A 47 4.23 2.55 1.19
N ARG A 48 3.37 3.19 1.98
CA ARG A 48 3.01 4.60 1.79
C ARG A 48 4.19 5.53 2.01
N GLU A 49 4.96 5.33 3.08
CA GLU A 49 6.16 6.13 3.36
C GLU A 49 7.19 5.98 2.23
N ALA A 50 7.43 4.77 1.75
CA ALA A 50 8.32 4.50 0.62
C ALA A 50 7.82 5.14 -0.69
N ALA A 51 6.50 5.17 -0.93
CA ALA A 51 5.92 5.83 -2.10
C ALA A 51 6.00 7.36 -2.03
N LEU A 52 5.97 7.95 -0.83
CA LEU A 52 6.05 9.39 -0.61
C LEU A 52 7.49 9.91 -0.66
N GLN A 53 8.46 9.14 -0.17
CA GLN A 53 9.87 9.53 -0.18
C GLN A 53 10.55 9.35 -1.53
N ASP A 54 9.93 8.60 -2.45
CA ASP A 54 10.54 8.23 -3.70
C ASP A 54 9.72 8.67 -4.91
N GLU A 55 10.16 9.77 -5.54
CA GLU A 55 9.60 10.26 -6.80
C GLU A 55 9.85 9.30 -7.98
N GLU A 56 10.90 8.47 -7.95
CA GLU A 56 11.19 7.46 -8.98
C GLU A 56 10.48 6.11 -8.72
N GLY A 57 10.14 5.78 -7.47
CA GLY A 57 9.39 4.58 -7.07
C GLY A 57 10.21 3.30 -6.83
N LYS A 58 11.55 3.38 -6.81
CA LYS A 58 12.47 2.26 -6.51
C LYS A 58 12.32 1.70 -5.10
N ALA A 59 12.12 2.56 -4.10
CA ALA A 59 11.90 2.20 -2.70
C ALA A 59 10.58 1.46 -2.52
N LEU A 60 9.52 1.95 -3.19
CA LEU A 60 8.24 1.26 -3.25
C LEU A 60 8.40 -0.13 -3.88
N ASP A 61 9.13 -0.24 -4.99
CA ASP A 61 9.39 -1.53 -5.65
C ASP A 61 10.18 -2.51 -4.78
N GLY A 62 11.13 -2.02 -3.98
CA GLY A 62 11.86 -2.83 -3.00
C GLY A 62 10.95 -3.36 -1.90
N ALA A 63 10.09 -2.50 -1.35
CA ALA A 63 9.14 -2.89 -0.31
C ALA A 63 8.09 -3.89 -0.83
N ILE A 64 7.58 -3.69 -2.05
CA ILE A 64 6.67 -4.63 -2.72
C ILE A 64 7.35 -5.99 -2.92
N ARG A 65 8.60 -6.02 -3.42
CA ARG A 65 9.35 -7.27 -3.59
C ARG A 65 9.58 -8.01 -2.28
N THR A 66 9.77 -7.26 -1.19
CA THR A 66 9.91 -7.87 0.14
C THR A 66 8.59 -8.54 0.53
N ILE A 67 7.46 -7.85 0.37
CA ILE A 67 6.13 -8.42 0.57
C ILE A 67 5.94 -9.67 -0.28
N ASP A 68 6.29 -9.62 -1.56
CA ASP A 68 6.18 -10.77 -2.48
C ASP A 68 7.05 -11.97 -2.07
N SER A 69 8.09 -11.78 -1.26
CA SER A 69 8.92 -12.89 -0.76
C SER A 69 8.32 -13.67 0.41
N PHE A 70 7.32 -13.11 1.10
CA PHE A 70 6.71 -13.73 2.28
C PHE A 70 5.16 -13.71 2.28
N ALA A 71 4.56 -13.13 1.24
CA ALA A 71 3.12 -13.18 0.99
C ALA A 71 2.67 -14.53 0.43
#